data_AF-A0A529Y3Y2-F1
#
_entry.id   AF-A0A529Y3Y2-F1
#
_cell.length_a   1.000
_cell.length_b   1.000
_cell.length_c   1.000
_cell.angle_alpha   90.00
_cell.angle_beta   90.00
_cell.angle_gamma   90.00
#
_symmetry.space_group_name_H-M   'P 1'
#
loop_
_entity.id
_entity.type
_entity.pdbx_description
1 polymer ?
#
loop_
_entity_poly.entity_id
_entity_poly.type
_entity_poly.pdbx_seq_one_letter_code
_entity_poly.pdbx_strand_id
1 'polypeptide(L)'
;MIKTFVVDNDRLRLTEDLAADGDRVVWADLLNPTKEEEARIEGWLAIAIPTREEMEEIEISSRLYVEDGGYFMTAVLPAQTEADDPLMSPVTFALAGNRLITIRYHEPKAFKTFPLRAEKVATGCTSGDTILIGLLEAIVDRLADILERAGRE
;
A
#
# COMPACT_ATOMS: atom_id res chain seq x y z
N MET A 1 10.91 -2.65 6.30
CA MET A 1 10.39 -4.04 6.24
C MET A 1 9.50 -4.18 5.02
N ILE A 2 9.83 -5.12 4.13
CA ILE A 2 9.00 -5.51 2.99
C ILE A 2 8.18 -6.76 3.31
N LYS A 3 6.89 -6.73 3.00
CA LYS A 3 6.05 -7.93 2.87
C LYS A 3 5.65 -8.12 1.41
N THR A 4 5.78 -9.32 0.88
CA THR A 4 5.43 -9.63 -0.51
C THR A 4 4.33 -10.67 -0.54
N PHE A 5 3.38 -10.48 -1.45
CA PHE A 5 2.20 -11.33 -1.56
C PHE A 5 2.06 -11.90 -2.97
N VAL A 6 1.75 -13.20 -3.03
CA VAL A 6 1.34 -13.91 -4.23
C VAL A 6 -0.14 -14.29 -4.13
N VAL A 7 -0.73 -14.69 -5.25
CA VAL A 7 -2.09 -15.26 -5.29
C VAL A 7 -2.02 -16.77 -5.30
N ASP A 8 -2.78 -17.40 -4.41
CA ASP A 8 -3.02 -18.84 -4.38
C ASP A 8 -4.49 -19.12 -4.07
N ASN A 9 -5.20 -19.82 -4.97
CA ASN A 9 -6.63 -20.10 -4.88
C ASN A 9 -7.48 -18.86 -4.56
N ASP A 10 -7.29 -17.79 -5.36
CA ASP A 10 -7.95 -16.47 -5.22
C ASP A 10 -7.74 -15.75 -3.88
N ARG A 11 -6.68 -16.12 -3.15
CA ARG A 11 -6.32 -15.52 -1.85
C ARG A 11 -4.91 -15.00 -1.89
N LEU A 12 -4.66 -13.94 -1.13
CA LEU A 12 -3.31 -13.46 -0.90
C LEU A 12 -2.57 -14.42 0.02
N ARG A 13 -1.28 -14.65 -0.26
CA ARG A 13 -0.36 -15.40 0.59
C ARG A 13 0.95 -14.66 0.68
N LEU A 14 1.49 -14.53 1.89
CA LEU A 14 2.84 -14.05 2.08
C LEU A 14 3.83 -15.01 1.41
N THR A 15 4.80 -14.45 0.69
CA THR A 15 6.02 -15.13 0.27
C THR A 15 7.23 -14.42 0.89
N GLU A 16 8.21 -15.20 1.32
CA GLU A 16 9.47 -14.70 1.88
C GLU A 16 10.58 -14.62 0.84
N ASP A 17 10.39 -15.23 -0.34
CA ASP A 17 11.41 -15.34 -1.39
C ASP A 17 11.00 -14.58 -2.65
N LEU A 18 11.29 -13.27 -2.66
CA LEU A 18 11.05 -12.41 -3.81
C LEU A 18 11.86 -12.85 -5.05
N ALA A 19 13.01 -13.51 -4.87
CA ALA A 19 13.83 -13.96 -5.99
C ALA A 19 13.22 -15.20 -6.67
N ALA A 20 12.66 -16.13 -5.90
CA ALA A 20 11.99 -17.32 -6.42
C ALA A 20 10.58 -17.03 -6.97
N ASP A 21 9.80 -16.17 -6.29
CA ASP A 21 8.40 -15.91 -6.62
C ASP A 21 8.17 -14.59 -7.38
N GLY A 22 9.23 -13.88 -7.79
CA GLY A 22 9.13 -12.52 -8.34
C GLY A 22 8.08 -12.35 -9.44
N ASP A 23 7.93 -13.32 -10.34
CA ASP A 23 6.91 -13.25 -11.40
C ASP A 23 5.47 -13.42 -10.91
N ARG A 24 5.30 -14.04 -9.75
CA ARG A 24 4.00 -14.34 -9.11
C ARG A 24 3.59 -13.29 -8.08
N VAL A 25 4.51 -12.44 -7.63
CA VAL A 25 4.21 -11.38 -6.67
C VAL A 25 3.28 -10.37 -7.33
N VAL A 26 2.14 -10.12 -6.68
CA VAL A 26 1.12 -9.15 -7.10
C VAL A 26 1.08 -7.92 -6.20
N TRP A 27 1.65 -8.00 -5.00
CA TRP A 27 1.72 -6.88 -4.07
C TRP A 27 3.01 -6.90 -3.24
N ALA A 28 3.75 -5.79 -3.23
CA ALA A 28 4.86 -5.53 -2.33
C ALA A 28 4.50 -4.37 -1.37
N ASP A 29 4.52 -4.64 -0.08
CA ASP A 29 4.10 -3.74 0.97
C ASP A 29 5.30 -3.30 1.82
N LEU A 30 5.73 -2.05 1.65
CA LEU A 30 6.91 -1.46 2.26
C LEU A 30 6.50 -0.58 3.45
N LEU A 31 6.82 -1.04 4.66
CA LEU A 31 6.68 -0.29 5.89
C LEU A 31 8.06 0.10 6.42
N ASN A 32 8.35 1.40 6.47
CA ASN A 32 9.65 1.96 6.83
C ASN A 32 10.79 1.21 6.09
N PRO A 33 10.81 1.22 4.74
CA PRO A 33 11.82 0.52 3.99
C PRO A 33 13.21 1.12 4.25
N THR A 34 14.24 0.28 4.26
CA THR A 34 15.63 0.74 4.19
C THR A 34 16.01 1.08 2.75
N LYS A 35 17.13 1.77 2.54
CA LYS A 35 17.63 2.10 1.20
C LYS A 35 17.94 0.86 0.36
N GLU A 36 18.43 -0.21 1.01
CA GLU A 36 18.66 -1.50 0.37
C GLU A 36 17.36 -2.19 -0.03
N GLU A 37 16.32 -2.07 0.81
CA GLU A 37 14.98 -2.57 0.53
C GLU A 37 14.32 -1.83 -0.65
N GLU A 38 14.45 -0.50 -0.70
CA GLU A 38 14.01 0.36 -1.81
C GLU A 38 14.70 -0.07 -3.12
N ALA A 39 16.04 -0.07 -3.15
CA ALA A 39 16.82 -0.42 -4.34
C ALA A 39 16.52 -1.83 -4.88
N ARG A 40 16.21 -2.78 -3.98
CA ARG A 40 15.80 -4.13 -4.37
C ARG A 40 14.47 -4.14 -5.13
N ILE A 41 13.50 -3.34 -4.69
CA ILE A 41 12.19 -3.26 -5.35
C ILE A 41 12.30 -2.49 -6.67
N GLU A 42 13.06 -1.39 -6.69
CA GLU A 42 13.32 -0.61 -7.90
C GLU A 42 13.99 -1.46 -8.97
N GLY A 43 15.04 -2.22 -8.62
CA GLY A 43 15.73 -3.11 -9.55
C GLY A 43 14.86 -4.26 -10.05
N TRP A 44 13.90 -4.74 -9.25
CA TRP A 44 12.97 -5.80 -9.64
C TRP A 44 11.88 -5.30 -10.61
N LEU A 45 11.42 -4.06 -10.43
CA LEU A 45 10.29 -3.50 -11.19
C LEU A 45 10.69 -2.55 -12.31
N ALA A 46 11.95 -2.10 -12.33
CA ALA A 46 12.44 -1.04 -13.20
C ALA A 46 11.62 0.25 -13.10
N ILE A 47 11.18 0.60 -11.88
CA ILE A 47 10.54 1.88 -11.53
C ILE A 47 11.30 2.52 -10.38
N ALA A 48 11.30 3.85 -10.30
CA ALA A 48 11.76 4.57 -9.12
C ALA A 48 10.67 4.58 -8.03
N ILE A 49 11.04 4.34 -6.77
CA ILE A 49 10.14 4.53 -5.64
C ILE A 49 10.34 5.96 -5.12
N PRO A 50 9.25 6.72 -4.86
CA PRO A 50 9.42 8.06 -4.32
C PRO A 50 10.08 8.02 -2.95
N THR A 51 10.99 8.95 -2.75
CA THR A 51 11.60 9.24 -1.48
C THR A 51 10.57 9.76 -0.49
N ARG A 52 10.89 9.65 0.80
CA ARG A 52 10.04 10.20 1.86
C ARG A 52 9.75 11.70 1.70
N GLU A 53 10.72 12.48 1.20
CA GLU A 53 10.56 13.91 0.98
C GLU A 53 9.57 14.20 -0.17
N GLU A 54 9.68 13.49 -1.29
CA GLU A 54 8.72 13.60 -2.41
C GLU A 54 7.30 13.20 -1.98
N MET A 55 7.16 12.21 -1.09
CA MET A 55 5.85 11.82 -0.54
C MET A 55 5.21 12.92 0.33
N GLU A 56 6.00 13.82 0.91
CA GLU A 56 5.52 14.93 1.74
C GLU A 56 5.04 16.13 0.89
N GLU A 57 5.32 16.14 -0.41
CA GLU A 57 4.84 17.18 -1.32
C GLU A 57 3.30 17.22 -1.38
N ILE A 58 2.76 18.44 -1.42
CA ILE A 58 1.31 18.69 -1.46
C ILE A 58 0.79 19.01 -2.86
N GLU A 59 1.69 19.18 -3.83
CA GLU A 59 1.34 19.52 -5.21
C GLU A 59 0.65 18.34 -5.90
N ILE A 60 -0.43 18.62 -6.64
CA ILE A 60 -1.25 17.58 -7.28
C ILE A 60 -0.42 16.77 -8.30
N SER A 61 0.47 17.45 -9.03
CA SER A 61 1.39 16.82 -9.98
C SER A 61 2.34 15.82 -9.32
N SER A 62 2.68 16.02 -8.05
CA SER A 62 3.53 15.11 -7.28
C SER A 62 2.74 14.01 -6.58
N ARG A 63 1.40 14.10 -6.55
CA ARG A 63 0.53 13.15 -5.86
C ARG A 63 -0.18 12.16 -6.77
N LEU A 64 -0.39 12.48 -8.05
CA LEU A 64 -0.94 11.56 -9.02
C LEU A 64 -0.22 11.75 -10.35
N TYR A 65 0.66 10.81 -10.69
CA TYR A 65 1.53 10.93 -11.85
C TYR A 65 1.87 9.57 -12.45
N VAL A 66 2.48 9.62 -13.64
CA VAL A 66 2.97 8.45 -14.36
C VAL A 66 4.44 8.67 -14.67
N GLU A 67 5.27 7.70 -14.32
CA GLU A 67 6.71 7.73 -14.56
C GLU A 67 7.19 6.29 -14.82
N ASP A 68 8.06 6.11 -15.82
CA ASP A 68 8.62 4.79 -16.18
C ASP A 68 7.59 3.66 -16.35
N GLY A 69 6.38 4.02 -16.79
CA GLY A 69 5.26 3.07 -16.97
C GLY A 69 4.54 2.66 -15.67
N GLY A 70 4.95 3.20 -14.52
CA GLY A 70 4.26 3.10 -13.25
C GLY A 70 3.25 4.23 -13.03
N TYR A 71 2.11 3.92 -12.43
CA TYR A 71 1.12 4.91 -11.98
C TYR A 71 1.24 5.09 -10.48
N PHE A 72 1.46 6.33 -10.04
CA PHE A 72 1.71 6.66 -8.64
C PHE A 72 0.58 7.50 -8.09
N MET A 73 0.13 7.18 -6.88
CA MET A 73 -0.83 7.96 -6.12
C MET A 73 -0.39 8.08 -4.67
N THR A 74 -0.32 9.30 -4.13
CA THR A 74 0.00 9.54 -2.71
C THR A 74 -1.21 10.11 -1.99
N ALA A 75 -1.65 9.42 -0.94
CA ALA A 75 -2.76 9.83 -0.07
C ALA A 75 -2.30 10.00 1.38
N VAL A 76 -2.83 11.00 2.08
CA VAL A 76 -2.56 11.20 3.51
C VAL A 76 -3.59 10.42 4.31
N LEU A 77 -3.14 9.49 5.14
CA LEU A 77 -4.02 8.57 5.88
C LEU A 77 -3.81 8.71 7.40
N PRO A 78 -4.87 8.49 8.20
CA PRO A 78 -4.76 8.47 9.64
C PRO A 78 -4.25 7.11 10.17
N ALA A 79 -3.40 7.17 11.19
CA ALA A 79 -3.07 6.08 12.09
C ALA A 79 -3.26 6.51 13.55
N GLN A 80 -3.20 5.55 14.48
CA GLN A 80 -3.34 5.81 15.93
C GLN A 80 -4.61 6.58 16.32
N THR A 81 -5.68 6.35 15.58
CA THR A 81 -7.01 7.02 15.68
C THR A 81 -7.79 6.77 16.98
N GLU A 82 -7.15 6.16 17.98
CA GLU A 82 -7.71 6.03 19.34
C GLU A 82 -7.15 7.11 20.28
N ALA A 83 -6.14 7.86 19.83
CA ALA A 83 -5.65 9.07 20.49
C ALA A 83 -6.46 10.29 20.00
N ASP A 84 -6.49 11.34 20.83
CA ASP A 84 -7.17 12.61 20.53
C ASP A 84 -6.64 13.29 19.25
N ASP A 85 -5.37 13.04 18.90
CA ASP A 85 -4.73 13.53 17.68
C ASP A 85 -4.24 12.35 16.83
N PRO A 86 -4.99 11.95 15.77
CA PRO A 86 -4.55 10.88 14.89
C PRO A 86 -3.32 11.30 14.10
N LEU A 87 -2.33 10.41 14.05
CA LEU A 87 -1.13 10.61 13.22
C LEU A 87 -1.52 10.59 11.73
N MET A 88 -1.41 11.73 11.06
CA MET A 88 -1.64 11.87 9.61
C MET A 88 -0.30 11.81 8.88
N SER A 89 -0.15 10.88 7.93
CA SER A 89 1.10 10.74 7.18
C SER A 89 0.82 10.19 5.77
N PRO A 90 1.68 10.49 4.77
CA PRO A 90 1.49 10.02 3.41
C PRO A 90 1.69 8.51 3.28
N VAL A 91 0.93 7.93 2.36
CA VAL A 91 1.09 6.58 1.82
C VAL A 91 1.07 6.67 0.30
N THR A 92 2.10 6.14 -0.34
CA THR A 92 2.15 6.03 -1.81
C THR A 92 1.71 4.64 -2.25
N PHE A 93 0.90 4.62 -3.29
CA PHE A 93 0.50 3.46 -4.05
C PHE A 93 1.14 3.59 -5.43
N ALA A 94 1.89 2.59 -5.86
CA ALA A 94 2.44 2.51 -7.22
C ALA A 94 1.92 1.25 -7.90
N LEU A 95 1.29 1.40 -9.07
CA LEU A 95 0.91 0.30 -9.94
C LEU A 95 1.92 0.19 -11.08
N ALA A 96 2.62 -0.94 -11.14
CA ALA A 96 3.57 -1.26 -12.20
C ALA A 96 3.16 -2.57 -12.87
N GLY A 97 2.55 -2.48 -14.06
CA GLY A 97 1.89 -3.61 -14.71
C GLY A 97 0.76 -4.16 -13.83
N ASN A 98 0.80 -5.45 -13.53
CA ASN A 98 -0.18 -6.13 -12.66
C ASN A 98 0.22 -6.16 -11.18
N ARG A 99 1.21 -5.37 -10.77
CA ARG A 99 1.77 -5.38 -9.41
C ARG A 99 1.45 -4.07 -8.69
N LEU A 100 1.01 -4.18 -7.44
CA LEU A 100 0.88 -3.06 -6.53
C LEU A 100 2.10 -2.96 -5.63
N ILE A 101 2.53 -1.73 -5.37
CA ILE A 101 3.56 -1.40 -4.40
C ILE A 101 2.97 -0.35 -3.46
N THR A 102 3.12 -0.53 -2.16
CA THR A 102 2.66 0.43 -1.16
C THR A 102 3.82 0.85 -0.28
N ILE A 103 4.06 2.16 -0.16
CA ILE A 103 5.15 2.74 0.63
C ILE A 103 4.57 3.62 1.72
N ARG A 104 5.01 3.41 2.97
CA ARG A 104 4.58 4.21 4.12
C ARG A 104 5.58 4.18 5.27
N TYR A 105 5.54 5.24 6.07
CA TYR A 105 6.35 5.42 7.28
C TYR A 105 5.53 5.44 8.58
N HIS A 106 4.26 5.06 8.47
CA HIS A 106 3.33 4.90 9.59
C HIS A 106 2.41 3.71 9.29
N GLU A 107 1.55 3.34 10.25
CA GLU A 107 0.81 2.08 10.18
C GLU A 107 -0.72 2.28 10.27
N PRO A 108 -1.38 2.73 9.19
CA PRO A 108 -2.84 2.84 9.15
C PRO A 108 -3.50 1.49 9.38
N LYS A 109 -4.66 1.50 10.04
CA LYS A 109 -5.39 0.27 10.41
C LYS A 109 -5.76 -0.59 9.20
N ALA A 110 -6.09 0.02 8.06
CA ALA A 110 -6.43 -0.69 6.83
C ALA A 110 -5.31 -1.64 6.36
N PHE A 111 -4.05 -1.23 6.48
CA PHE A 111 -2.88 -2.06 6.11
C PHE A 111 -2.62 -3.21 7.08
N LYS A 112 -3.20 -3.18 8.29
CA LYS A 112 -3.17 -4.31 9.23
C LYS A 112 -4.27 -5.31 8.95
N THR A 113 -5.49 -4.82 8.69
CA THR A 113 -6.69 -5.66 8.62
C THR A 113 -6.93 -6.24 7.23
N PHE A 114 -6.63 -5.50 6.17
CA PHE A 114 -6.88 -5.92 4.80
C PHE A 114 -6.14 -7.21 4.40
N PRO A 115 -4.81 -7.35 4.60
CA PRO A 115 -4.10 -8.58 4.25
C PRO A 115 -4.69 -9.82 4.94
N LEU A 116 -4.99 -9.70 6.24
CA LEU A 116 -5.56 -10.80 7.03
C LEU A 116 -6.95 -11.24 6.52
N ARG A 117 -7.73 -10.30 5.97
CA ARG A 117 -9.02 -10.60 5.34
C ARG A 117 -8.82 -11.29 4.00
N ALA A 118 -7.93 -10.77 3.16
CA ALA A 118 -7.63 -11.28 1.82
C ALA A 118 -6.93 -12.67 1.83
N GLU A 119 -6.28 -13.03 2.94
CA GLU A 119 -5.75 -14.39 3.17
C GLU A 119 -6.85 -15.40 3.51
N LYS A 120 -7.92 -14.96 4.18
CA LYS A 120 -8.97 -15.85 4.72
C LYS A 120 -10.11 -16.08 3.74
N VAL A 121 -10.48 -15.07 2.96
CA VAL A 121 -11.64 -15.08 2.07
C VAL A 121 -11.15 -14.81 0.65
N ALA A 122 -11.72 -15.53 -0.32
CA ALA A 122 -11.50 -15.20 -1.73
C ALA A 122 -12.23 -13.89 -2.05
N THR A 123 -11.52 -12.77 -1.98
CA THR A 123 -12.07 -11.42 -2.19
C THR A 123 -12.07 -11.00 -3.66
N GLY A 124 -11.52 -11.82 -4.56
CA GLY A 124 -11.27 -11.43 -5.96
C GLY A 124 -10.09 -10.46 -6.13
N CYS A 125 -9.29 -10.26 -5.08
CA CYS A 125 -8.08 -9.43 -5.11
C CYS A 125 -6.90 -10.23 -5.65
N THR A 126 -6.88 -10.45 -6.97
CA THR A 126 -5.91 -11.34 -7.65
C THR A 126 -4.85 -10.61 -8.47
N SER A 127 -4.86 -9.28 -8.46
CA SER A 127 -3.97 -8.42 -9.24
C SER A 127 -3.75 -7.09 -8.54
N GLY A 128 -2.69 -6.35 -8.90
CA GLY A 128 -2.33 -5.10 -8.23
C GLY A 128 -3.46 -4.06 -8.20
N ASP A 129 -4.20 -3.91 -9.29
CA ASP A 129 -5.36 -3.02 -9.40
C ASP A 129 -6.55 -3.45 -8.52
N THR A 130 -6.88 -4.75 -8.49
CA THR A 130 -7.96 -5.27 -7.63
C THR A 130 -7.59 -5.22 -6.14
N ILE A 131 -6.31 -5.37 -5.81
CA ILE A 131 -5.78 -5.15 -4.46
C ILE A 131 -5.85 -3.67 -4.09
N LEU A 132 -5.48 -2.76 -4.99
CA LEU A 132 -5.58 -1.32 -4.77
C LEU A 132 -7.02 -0.91 -4.46
N ILE A 133 -7.98 -1.34 -5.29
CA ILE A 133 -9.41 -1.08 -5.07
C ILE A 133 -9.85 -1.61 -3.68
N GLY A 134 -9.45 -2.83 -3.34
CA GLY A 134 -9.78 -3.43 -2.04
C GLY A 134 -9.18 -2.67 -0.84
N LEU A 135 -7.97 -2.13 -0.98
CA LEU A 135 -7.33 -1.28 0.02
C LEU A 135 -8.04 0.07 0.14
N LEU A 136 -8.39 0.70 -0.98
CA LEU A 136 -9.12 1.96 -1.01
C LEU A 136 -10.48 1.83 -0.33
N GLU A 137 -11.21 0.75 -0.60
CA GLU A 137 -12.48 0.46 0.09
C GLU A 137 -12.28 0.33 1.61
N ALA A 138 -11.27 -0.44 2.04
CA ALA A 138 -10.96 -0.60 3.45
C ALA A 138 -10.52 0.72 4.13
N ILE A 139 -9.91 1.63 3.37
CA ILE A 139 -9.56 2.98 3.83
C ILE A 139 -10.82 3.83 3.96
N VAL A 140 -11.71 3.83 2.96
CA VAL A 140 -12.98 4.59 2.99
C VAL A 140 -13.83 4.15 4.18
N ASP A 141 -14.01 2.84 4.38
CA ASP A 141 -14.69 2.29 5.56
C ASP A 141 -14.07 2.82 6.86
N ARG A 142 -12.74 2.83 6.94
CA ARG A 142 -12.04 3.30 8.14
C ARG A 142 -12.23 4.80 8.37
N LEU A 143 -12.24 5.60 7.32
CA LEU A 143 -12.48 7.04 7.42
C LEU A 143 -13.93 7.32 7.87
N ALA A 144 -14.91 6.56 7.38
CA ALA A 144 -16.29 6.66 7.82
C ALA A 144 -16.45 6.35 9.32
N ASP A 145 -15.83 5.28 9.82
CA ASP A 145 -15.79 4.94 11.26
C ASP A 145 -15.26 6.10 12.13
N ILE A 146 -14.21 6.78 11.65
CA ILE A 146 -13.57 7.88 12.39
C ILE A 146 -14.50 9.09 12.42
N LEU A 147 -15.09 9.45 11.28
CA LEU A 147 -16.04 10.55 11.17
C LEU A 147 -17.30 10.30 12.02
N GLU A 148 -17.80 9.06 12.05
CA GLU A 148 -18.97 8.71 12.87
C GLU A 148 -18.68 8.86 14.36
N ARG A 149 -17.48 8.48 14.82
CA ARG A 149 -17.07 8.69 16.22
C ARG A 149 -16.99 10.17 16.57
N ALA A 150 -16.32 10.95 15.73
CA ALA A 150 -16.17 12.40 15.94
C ALA A 150 -17.52 13.14 15.93
N GLY A 151 -18.51 12.68 15.16
CA GLY A 151 -19.83 13.29 15.12
C GLY A 151 -20.78 12.89 16.25
N ARG A 152 -20.41 11.90 17.09
CA ARG A 152 -21.17 11.48 18.27
C ARG A 152 -20.72 12.18 19.56
N GLU A 153 -19.57 12.86 19.52
CA GLU A 153 -19.05 13.75 20.57
C GLU A 153 -19.58 15.18 20.38
#